data_AF-X1E033-F1
#
_entry.id   AF-X1E033-F1
#
_cell.length_a   1.000
_cell.length_b   1.000
_cell.length_c   1.000
_cell.angle_alpha   90.00
_cell.angle_beta   90.00
_cell.angle_gamma   90.00
#
_symmetry.space_group_name_H-M   'P 1'
#
loop_
_entity.id
_entity.type
_entity.pdbx_description
1 polymer ?
#
loop_
_entity_poly.entity_id
_entity_poly.type
_entity_poly.pdbx_seq_one_letter_code
_entity_poly.pdbx_strand_id
1 'polypeptide(L)' 'MKIGCHISIAGGIDNSVVRAGELGCNTMQIFSKNASTWREKILKEDEVESF' A
#
# COMPACT_ATOMS: atom_id res chain seq x y z
N MET A 1 -17.80 -11.81 -2.44
CA MET A 1 -17.02 -11.99 -1.20
C MET A 1 -15.77 -11.11 -1.29
N LYS A 2 -15.45 -10.36 -0.24
CA LYS A 2 -14.26 -9.50 -0.17
C LYS A 2 -13.17 -10.22 0.63
N ILE A 3 -12.05 -10.57 0.00
CA ILE A 3 -10.95 -11.32 0.61
C ILE A 3 -9.60 -10.74 0.18
N GLY A 4 -8.66 -10.75 1.11
CA GLY A 4 -7.39 -10.07 0.97
C GLY A 4 -6.40 -10.47 2.04
N CYS A 5 -5.20 -9.90 1.94
CA CYS A 5 -4.15 -10.05 2.94
C CYS A 5 -3.43 -8.72 3.17
N HIS A 6 -2.41 -8.75 4.04
CA HIS A 6 -1.57 -7.59 4.27
C HIS A 6 -0.51 -7.46 3.17
N ILE A 7 -0.49 -6.32 2.49
CA ILE A 7 0.37 -6.08 1.32
C ILE A 7 1.45 -5.06 1.67
N SER A 8 2.67 -5.32 1.19
CA SER A 8 3.80 -4.40 1.36
C SER A 8 3.61 -3.12 0.56
N ILE A 9 3.97 -1.99 1.17
CA ILE A 9 4.07 -0.65 0.54
C ILE A 9 5.52 -0.27 0.19
N ALA A 10 6.45 -1.23 0.24
CA ALA A 10 7.85 -0.96 -0.08
C ALA A 10 7.99 -0.41 -1.51
N GLY A 11 8.74 0.68 -1.67
CA GLY A 11 8.92 1.36 -2.95
C GLY A 11 7.82 2.37 -3.33
N GLY A 12 6.72 2.45 -2.57
CA GLY A 12 5.58 3.32 -2.84
C GLY A 12 4.27 2.67 -2.40
N ILE A 13 3.29 3.47 -1.94
CA ILE A 13 1.99 2.95 -1.47
C ILE A 13 1.19 2.41 -2.65
N ASP A 14 1.21 3.09 -3.79
CA ASP A 14 0.63 2.69 -5.09
C ASP A 14 1.00 1.25 -5.50
N ASN A 15 2.25 0.83 -5.25
CA ASN A 15 2.70 -0.52 -5.56
C ASN A 15 1.89 -1.61 -4.83
N SER A 16 1.24 -1.30 -3.70
CA SER A 16 0.40 -2.29 -3.02
C SER A 16 -0.83 -2.66 -3.83
N VAL A 17 -1.37 -1.74 -4.64
CA VAL A 17 -2.52 -1.98 -5.51
C VAL A 17 -2.15 -3.00 -6.59
N VAL A 18 -1.01 -2.78 -7.25
CA VAL A 18 -0.47 -3.69 -8.27
C VAL A 18 -0.24 -5.09 -7.69
N ARG A 19 0.43 -5.17 -6.53
CA ARG A 19 0.69 -6.44 -5.82
C ARG A 19 -0.60 -7.16 -5.41
N ALA A 20 -1.61 -6.43 -4.94
CA ALA A 20 -2.91 -7.04 -4.62
C ALA A 20 -3.58 -7.64 -5.87
N GLY A 21 -3.48 -6.96 -7.01
CA GLY A 21 -3.94 -7.45 -8.31
C GLY A 21 -3.21 -8.71 -8.77
N GLU A 22 -1.88 -8.74 -8.66
CA GLU A 22 -1.06 -9.93 -8.98
C GLU A 22 -1.42 -11.15 -8.14
N LEU A 23 -1.85 -10.94 -6.88
CA LEU A 23 -2.33 -11.99 -5.98
C LEU A 23 -3.80 -12.38 -6.18
N GLY A 24 -4.51 -11.74 -7.11
CA GLY A 24 -5.95 -11.95 -7.32
C GLY A 24 -6.81 -11.51 -6.13
N CYS A 25 -6.28 -10.65 -5.26
CA CYS A 25 -7.00 -10.13 -4.10
C CYS A 25 -7.92 -8.99 -4.53
N ASN A 26 -9.10 -8.92 -3.92
CA ASN A 26 -10.06 -7.83 -4.15
C ASN A 26 -10.23 -6.92 -2.93
N THR A 27 -9.39 -7.11 -1.92
CA THR A 27 -9.29 -6.34 -0.69
C THR A 27 -7.84 -6.42 -0.23
N MET A 28 -7.32 -5.39 0.42
CA MET A 28 -5.96 -5.40 0.98
C MET A 28 -5.89 -4.56 2.25
N GLN A 29 -4.96 -4.91 3.12
CA GLN A 29 -4.53 -4.07 4.25
C GLN A 29 -3.10 -3.63 4.01
N ILE A 30 -2.76 -2.39 4.33
CA ILE A 30 -1.40 -1.85 4.23
C ILE A 30 -1.02 -1.11 5.51
N PHE A 31 0.27 -0.82 5.69
CA PHE A 31 0.68 0.24 6.62
C PHE A 31 0.62 1.61 5.92
N SER A 32 0.39 2.69 6.66
CA SER A 32 0.50 4.07 6.15
C SER A 32 1.94 4.58 6.10
N LYS A 33 2.86 3.91 6.81
CA LYS A 33 4.30 4.21 6.84
C LYS A 33 5.10 2.97 7.25
N ASN A 34 6.43 3.06 7.26
CA ASN A 34 7.27 2.00 7.84
C ASN A 34 6.98 1.84 9.34
N ALA A 35 6.39 0.69 9.72
CA ALA A 35 5.98 0.36 11.08
C ALA A 35 7.14 0.27 12.09
N SER A 36 8.37 0.06 11.63
CA SER A 36 9.56 -0.02 12.50
C SER A 36 10.16 1.34 12.85
N THR A 37 9.59 2.45 12.35
CA THR A 37 10.16 3.79 12.55
C THR A 37 9.12 4.81 12.97
N TRP A 38 9.55 5.81 13.75
CA TRP A 38 8.69 6.92 14.15
C TRP A 38 8.55 7.99 13.06
N ARG A 39 9.57 8.17 12.22
CA ARG A 39 9.57 9.17 11.14
C ARG A 39 8.42 8.92 10.17
N GLU A 40 7.62 9.95 9.95
CA GLU A 40 6.57 9.96 8.95
C GLU A 40 7.07 10.61 7.66
N LYS A 41 6.68 10.02 6.53
CA LYS A 41 6.86 10.60 5.21
C LYS A 41 5.62 11.43 4.90
N ILE A 42 5.82 12.67 4.49
CA ILE A 42 4.75 13.47 3.89
C ILE A 42 4.51 12.92 2.48
N LEU A 43 3.27 12.49 2.20
CA LEU A 43 2.88 12.06 0.87
C LEU A 43 2.74 13.29 -0.02
N LYS A 44 3.35 13.21 -1.20
CA LYS A 44 3.16 14.21 -2.23
C LYS A 44 1.85 13.95 -2.97
N GLU A 45 1.30 14.97 -3.61
CA GLU A 45 0.04 14.87 -4.37
C GLU A 45 0.11 13.81 -5.46
N ASP A 46 1.22 13.71 -6.20
CA ASP A 46 1.44 12.71 -7.25
C ASP A 46 1.42 11.27 -6.71
N GLU A 47 1.94 11.04 -5.50
CA GLU A 47 1.89 9.72 -4.85
C GLU A 47 0.47 9.35 -4.40
N VAL A 48 -0.34 10.35 -4.00
CA VAL A 48 -1.73 10.14 -3.62
C VAL A 48 -2.59 9.87 -4.85
N GLU A 49 -2.36 10.59 -5.95
CA GLU A 49 -3.04 10.38 -7.23
C GLU A 49 -2.71 9.02 -7.87
N SER A 50 -1.50 8.50 -7.62
CA SER A 50 -1.05 7.22 -8.18
C SER A 50 -1.59 5.99 -7.43
N PHE A 51 -2.12 6.15 -6.23
CA PHE A 51 -2.71 5.08 -5.41
C PHE A 51 -4.18 4.82 -5.77
#